data_AF-A0A6F8PUQ5-F1
#
_entry.id   AF-A0A6F8PUQ5-F1
#
_cell.length_a   1.000
_cell.length_b   1.000
_cell.length_c   1.000
_cell.angle_alpha   90.00
_cell.angle_beta   90.00
_cell.angle_gamma   90.00
#
_symmetry.space_group_name_H-M   'P 1'
#
loop_
_entity.id
_entity.type
_entity.pdbx_description
1 polymer ?
#
loop_
_entity_poly.entity_id
_entity_poly.type
_entity_poly.pdbx_seq_one_letter_code
_entity_poly.pdbx_strand_id
1 'polypeptide(L)'
;MNNWAFNWVQILAHNKKALSWRLGLIWLVLSYGLLDFAWTSVTPIIAALLLATVLMSLVLGWMADSYKTAALQFALSWLILWGIFAALGWLGLALNEQGLLALLVVVTMFSANLIHLLSTVLREMARGLYQFDAVAEALKLNFTPIFLSNLTTSLGFVFAAWLHPDFSQMAWIVTLGALLSLILSISLFPLILLTFFLEFRVGNSRDRNAFRGWIEWLKQHRYLRKYLLGFSLLLTAVLGWYYQNVLLNAQLLTMLGLFAALFMLYWRSIKMVLFTLWLTLLAWLLGIALQSFLMALWPTFWGLGFDAEWLPVLLMLSLGVIIDDVVHFFSRYQRAQLTMFAKGFDAVAFAMASVARPIWMSSWLLLVAMLVLLSAQSALVVAAAALLMMAIIIVTIMVLVWLPLLLVGD
;
A
#
# COMPACT_ATOMS: atom_id res chain seq x y z
N MET A 1 -23.34 -9.55 12.61
CA MET A 1 -22.20 -8.79 12.07
C MET A 1 -21.57 -8.01 13.21
N ASN A 2 -20.26 -8.12 13.40
CA ASN A 2 -19.61 -7.55 14.59
C ASN A 2 -19.51 -6.02 14.43
N ASN A 3 -20.23 -5.25 15.27
CA ASN A 3 -20.23 -3.77 15.28
C ASN A 3 -18.95 -3.19 15.93
N TRP A 4 -17.84 -3.93 15.87
CA TRP A 4 -16.61 -3.60 16.58
C TRP A 4 -16.11 -2.19 16.26
N ALA A 5 -16.18 -1.77 14.99
CA ALA A 5 -15.70 -0.46 14.55
C ALA A 5 -16.54 0.69 15.11
N PHE A 6 -17.86 0.52 15.17
CA PHE A 6 -18.78 1.50 15.76
C PHE A 6 -18.56 1.59 17.27
N ASN A 7 -18.50 0.45 17.96
CA ASN A 7 -18.22 0.40 19.39
C ASN A 7 -16.87 1.03 19.71
N TRP A 8 -15.85 0.76 18.88
CA TRP A 8 -14.52 1.33 19.01
C TRP A 8 -14.54 2.85 18.86
N VAL A 9 -15.17 3.37 17.81
CA VAL A 9 -15.30 4.82 17.60
C VAL A 9 -16.09 5.49 18.73
N GLN A 10 -17.13 4.83 19.26
CA GLN A 10 -17.86 5.33 20.43
C GLN A 10 -16.95 5.39 21.67
N ILE A 11 -16.16 4.36 21.94
CA ILE A 11 -15.18 4.35 23.05
C ILE A 11 -14.18 5.50 22.88
N LEU A 12 -13.65 5.70 21.67
CA LEU A 12 -12.74 6.80 21.36
C LEU A 12 -13.40 8.16 21.60
N ALA A 13 -14.64 8.34 21.14
CA ALA A 13 -15.37 9.60 21.25
C ALA A 13 -15.67 9.97 22.72
N HIS A 14 -16.12 9.01 23.54
CA HIS A 14 -16.41 9.23 24.96
C HIS A 14 -15.14 9.54 25.77
N ASN A 15 -14.02 8.90 25.42
CA ASN A 15 -12.76 9.01 26.16
C ASN A 15 -11.73 9.93 25.50
N LYS A 16 -12.13 10.78 24.54
CA LYS A 16 -11.19 11.49 23.64
C LYS A 16 -10.08 12.24 24.38
N LYS A 17 -10.42 12.97 25.46
CA LYS A 17 -9.45 13.72 26.27
C LYS A 17 -8.48 12.79 26.98
N ALA A 18 -8.99 11.82 27.73
CA ALA A 18 -8.16 10.87 28.48
C ALA A 18 -7.26 10.05 27.54
N LEU A 19 -7.78 9.62 26.40
CA LEU A 19 -7.02 8.85 25.43
C LEU A 19 -5.95 9.70 24.72
N SER A 20 -6.26 10.95 24.37
CA SER A 20 -5.27 11.87 23.80
C SER A 20 -4.08 12.09 24.74
N TRP A 21 -4.35 12.25 26.04
CA TRP A 21 -3.29 12.36 27.06
C TRP A 21 -2.49 11.07 27.20
N ARG A 22 -3.15 9.91 27.28
CA ARG A 22 -2.46 8.62 27.39
C ARG A 22 -1.59 8.32 26.17
N LEU A 23 -2.11 8.55 24.96
CA LEU A 23 -1.32 8.40 23.73
C LEU A 23 -0.16 9.41 23.70
N GLY A 24 -0.39 10.66 24.09
CA GLY A 24 0.67 11.66 24.21
C GLY A 24 1.79 11.23 25.15
N LEU A 25 1.45 10.66 26.32
CA LEU A 25 2.43 10.10 27.26
C LEU A 25 3.19 8.91 26.67
N ILE A 26 2.50 7.99 25.98
CA ILE A 26 3.16 6.86 25.30
C ILE A 26 4.15 7.39 24.27
N TRP A 27 3.75 8.35 23.44
CA TRP A 27 4.65 8.97 22.46
C TRP A 27 5.82 9.71 23.11
N LEU A 28 5.61 10.37 24.24
CA LEU A 28 6.68 11.01 25.01
C LEU A 28 7.70 9.98 25.54
N VAL A 29 7.23 8.88 26.12
CA VAL A 29 8.09 7.79 26.62
C VAL A 29 8.85 7.15 25.47
N LEU A 30 8.18 6.86 24.34
CA LEU A 30 8.85 6.36 23.14
C LEU A 30 9.95 7.31 22.69
N SER A 31 9.68 8.62 22.68
CA SER A 31 10.63 9.66 22.27
C SER A 31 11.90 9.72 23.11
N TYR A 32 11.93 9.12 24.31
CA TYR A 32 13.17 9.02 25.10
C TYR A 32 14.27 8.25 24.34
N GLY A 33 13.91 7.26 23.52
CA GLY A 33 14.87 6.51 22.71
C GLY A 33 15.62 7.37 21.69
N LEU A 34 15.10 8.55 21.35
CA LEU A 34 15.78 9.48 20.42
C LEU A 34 17.06 10.09 20.99
N LEU A 35 17.25 10.06 22.31
CA LEU A 35 18.48 10.51 22.94
C LEU A 35 19.67 9.61 22.56
N ASP A 36 19.41 8.30 22.42
CA ASP A 36 20.41 7.30 22.07
C ASP A 36 20.48 7.04 20.55
N PHE A 37 19.62 7.68 19.76
CA PHE A 37 19.57 7.50 18.32
C PHE A 37 20.72 8.24 17.60
N ALA A 38 21.41 7.53 16.70
CA ALA A 38 22.55 8.04 15.95
C ALA A 38 22.12 9.01 14.82
N TRP A 39 21.79 10.26 15.16
CA TRP A 39 21.28 11.28 14.23
C TRP A 39 22.17 11.55 13.01
N THR A 40 23.49 11.37 13.13
CA THR A 40 24.43 11.52 12.02
C THR A 40 24.09 10.60 10.84
N SER A 41 23.53 9.42 11.10
CA SER A 41 23.08 8.47 10.07
C SER A 41 21.88 8.98 9.24
N VAL A 42 21.08 9.91 9.76
CA VAL A 42 19.89 10.47 9.08
C VAL A 42 20.19 11.77 8.34
N THR A 43 21.22 12.51 8.75
CA THR A 43 21.54 13.82 8.15
C THR A 43 21.65 13.83 6.62
N PRO A 44 22.22 12.81 5.93
CA PRO A 44 22.34 12.84 4.48
C PRO A 44 21.00 12.65 3.76
N ILE A 45 20.01 12.10 4.46
CA ILE A 45 18.79 11.55 3.85
C ILE A 45 17.53 12.32 4.23
N ILE A 46 17.59 13.13 5.29
CA ILE A 46 16.44 13.85 5.80
C ILE A 46 15.83 14.81 4.76
N ALA A 47 16.67 15.39 3.89
CA ALA A 47 16.22 16.25 2.80
C ALA A 47 15.38 15.47 1.78
N ALA A 48 15.79 14.24 1.42
CA ALA A 48 15.03 13.38 0.51
C ALA A 48 13.71 12.92 1.15
N LEU A 49 13.72 12.55 2.43
CA LEU A 49 12.50 12.18 3.16
C LEU A 49 11.53 13.36 3.28
N LEU A 50 12.04 14.56 3.58
CA LEU A 50 11.24 15.79 3.61
C LEU A 50 10.65 16.10 2.25
N LEU A 51 11.45 16.06 1.19
CA LEU A 51 10.99 16.30 -0.17
C LEU A 51 9.90 15.30 -0.57
N ALA A 52 10.12 14.00 -0.33
CA ALA A 52 9.16 12.95 -0.65
C ALA A 52 7.84 13.16 0.11
N THR A 53 7.90 13.38 1.43
CA THR A 53 6.69 13.57 2.25
C THR A 53 5.93 14.84 1.89
N VAL A 54 6.62 15.94 1.58
CA VAL A 54 5.98 17.19 1.12
C VAL A 54 5.29 16.96 -0.23
N LEU A 55 6.00 16.42 -1.22
CA LEU A 55 5.43 16.20 -2.56
C LEU A 55 4.23 15.24 -2.51
N MET A 56 4.35 14.14 -1.76
CA MET A 56 3.26 13.20 -1.53
C MET A 56 2.04 13.89 -0.91
N SER A 57 2.26 14.74 0.10
CA SER A 57 1.17 15.45 0.78
C SER A 57 0.51 16.49 -0.11
N LEU A 58 1.28 17.19 -0.94
CA LEU A 58 0.76 18.14 -1.94
C LEU A 58 -0.08 17.43 -2.99
N VAL A 59 0.38 16.28 -3.51
CA VAL A 59 -0.36 15.47 -4.48
C VAL A 59 -1.65 14.95 -3.87
N LEU A 60 -1.65 14.42 -2.65
CA LEU A 60 -2.90 14.03 -2.00
C LEU A 60 -3.82 15.24 -1.80
N GLY A 61 -3.28 16.36 -1.32
CA GLY A 61 -4.07 17.58 -1.11
C GLY A 61 -4.78 18.04 -2.37
N TRP A 62 -4.07 18.01 -3.50
CA TRP A 62 -4.62 18.33 -4.81
C TRP A 62 -5.67 17.31 -5.26
N MET A 63 -5.39 16.00 -5.20
CA MET A 63 -6.34 14.96 -5.65
C MET A 63 -7.57 14.80 -4.74
N ALA A 64 -7.40 15.11 -3.45
CA ALA A 64 -8.48 15.12 -2.48
C ALA A 64 -9.27 16.43 -2.51
N ASP A 65 -8.81 17.48 -3.19
CA ASP A 65 -9.37 18.84 -3.11
C ASP A 65 -9.43 19.35 -1.64
N SER A 66 -8.36 19.14 -0.85
CA SER A 66 -8.29 19.57 0.56
C SER A 66 -6.85 19.81 1.07
N TYR A 67 -6.60 21.01 1.60
CA TYR A 67 -5.33 21.31 2.28
C TYR A 67 -5.27 20.64 3.67
N LYS A 68 -6.43 20.39 4.31
CA LYS A 68 -6.50 19.70 5.60
C LYS A 68 -6.02 18.25 5.47
N THR A 69 -6.38 17.57 4.38
CA THR A 69 -5.92 16.21 4.12
C THR A 69 -4.43 16.15 3.83
N ALA A 70 -3.89 17.15 3.11
CA ALA A 70 -2.45 17.28 2.89
C ALA A 70 -1.70 17.45 4.22
N ALA A 71 -2.14 18.39 5.06
CA ALA A 71 -1.50 18.66 6.35
C ALA A 71 -1.59 17.45 7.29
N LEU A 72 -2.73 16.75 7.30
CA LEU A 72 -2.91 15.54 8.09
C LEU A 72 -1.97 14.42 7.64
N GLN A 73 -1.86 14.18 6.33
CA GLN A 73 -0.93 13.18 5.80
C GLN A 73 0.51 13.55 6.20
N PHE A 74 0.93 14.79 5.94
CA PHE A 74 2.29 15.25 6.26
C PHE A 74 2.61 15.03 7.75
N ALA A 75 1.74 15.51 8.64
CA ALA A 75 1.94 15.39 10.08
C ALA A 75 2.02 13.92 10.54
N LEU A 76 1.15 13.05 10.01
CA LEU A 76 1.15 11.64 10.38
C LEU A 76 2.35 10.88 9.77
N SER A 77 2.80 11.22 8.55
CA SER A 77 4.01 10.66 7.94
C SER A 77 5.26 10.98 8.77
N TRP A 78 5.35 12.18 9.32
CA TRP A 78 6.45 12.54 10.23
C TRP A 78 6.32 11.89 11.60
N LEU A 79 5.09 11.70 12.10
CA LEU A 79 4.87 10.98 13.35
C LEU A 79 5.29 9.51 13.27
N ILE A 80 4.99 8.81 12.16
CA ILE A 80 5.44 7.42 12.01
C ILE A 80 6.97 7.34 11.90
N LEU A 81 7.62 8.25 11.17
CA LEU A 81 9.09 8.33 11.12
C LEU A 81 9.69 8.58 12.51
N TRP A 82 9.12 9.50 13.27
CA TRP A 82 9.50 9.77 14.65
C TRP A 82 9.41 8.51 15.52
N GLY A 83 8.34 7.73 15.37
CA GLY A 83 8.16 6.46 16.07
C GLY A 83 9.22 5.42 15.70
N ILE A 84 9.62 5.36 14.44
CA ILE A 84 10.68 4.45 13.97
C ILE A 84 12.04 4.88 14.52
N PHE A 85 12.41 6.16 14.42
CA PHE A 85 13.68 6.66 14.95
C PHE A 85 13.78 6.43 16.46
N ALA A 86 12.69 6.68 17.19
CA ALA A 86 12.60 6.38 18.61
C ALA A 86 12.82 4.89 18.90
N ALA A 87 12.14 4.00 18.16
CA ALA A 87 12.31 2.56 18.32
C ALA A 87 13.73 2.09 18.00
N LEU A 88 14.35 2.62 16.94
CA LEU A 88 15.74 2.30 16.60
C LEU A 88 16.73 2.76 17.67
N GLY A 89 16.51 3.94 18.25
CA GLY A 89 17.31 4.43 19.38
C GLY A 89 17.21 3.54 20.61
N TRP A 90 16.00 3.10 20.98
CA TRP A 90 15.80 2.11 22.05
C TRP A 90 16.51 0.78 21.79
N LEU A 91 16.62 0.37 20.52
CA LEU A 91 17.31 -0.85 20.12
C LEU A 91 18.83 -0.65 19.95
N GLY A 92 19.34 0.58 20.06
CA GLY A 92 20.75 0.91 19.81
C GLY A 92 21.19 0.66 18.36
N LEU A 93 20.26 0.69 17.40
CA LEU A 93 20.54 0.41 15.99
C LEU A 93 20.77 1.69 15.19
N ALA A 94 21.96 1.85 14.62
CA ALA A 94 22.26 2.91 13.66
C ALA A 94 21.73 2.56 12.26
N LEU A 95 21.22 3.54 11.51
CA LEU A 95 20.74 3.32 10.15
C LEU A 95 21.89 3.09 9.18
N ASN A 96 21.80 2.02 8.40
CA ASN A 96 22.64 1.80 7.22
C ASN A 96 21.98 2.37 5.94
N GLU A 97 22.68 2.33 4.80
CA GLU A 97 22.19 2.83 3.52
C GLU A 97 20.89 2.16 3.05
N GLN A 98 20.78 0.85 3.26
CA GLN A 98 19.60 0.05 2.91
C GLN A 98 18.38 0.45 3.75
N GLY A 99 18.58 0.87 5.01
CA GLY A 99 17.56 1.39 5.89
C GLY A 99 16.81 2.61 5.32
N LEU A 100 17.42 3.36 4.40
CA LEU A 100 16.75 4.46 3.69
C LEU A 100 15.51 3.99 2.92
N LEU A 101 15.68 2.94 2.11
CA LEU A 101 14.57 2.36 1.35
C LEU A 101 13.46 1.91 2.29
N ALA A 102 13.82 1.29 3.42
CA ALA A 102 12.86 0.82 4.39
C ALA A 102 12.06 1.97 5.02
N LEU A 103 12.70 3.08 5.38
CA LEU A 103 12.00 4.25 5.93
C LEU A 103 11.00 4.84 4.93
N LEU A 104 11.39 4.95 3.65
CA LEU A 104 10.47 5.49 2.66
C LEU A 104 9.30 4.53 2.39
N VAL A 105 9.58 3.22 2.29
CA VAL A 105 8.53 2.20 2.14
C VAL A 105 7.53 2.27 3.30
N VAL A 106 8.00 2.49 4.53
CA VAL A 106 7.09 2.67 5.68
C VAL A 106 6.22 3.91 5.51
N VAL A 107 6.82 5.05 5.12
CA VAL A 107 6.08 6.29 4.88
C VAL A 107 5.04 6.12 3.78
N THR A 108 5.38 5.47 2.68
CA THR A 108 4.47 5.28 1.54
C THR A 108 3.36 4.29 1.85
N MET A 109 3.68 3.12 2.44
CA MET A 109 2.70 2.13 2.90
C MET A 109 1.72 2.76 3.91
N PHE A 110 2.23 3.50 4.89
CA PHE A 110 1.36 4.17 5.85
C PHE A 110 0.50 5.26 5.19
N SER A 111 1.06 6.02 4.25
CA SER A 111 0.30 7.02 3.50
C SER A 111 -0.80 6.38 2.64
N ALA A 112 -0.54 5.22 2.03
CA ALA A 112 -1.55 4.46 1.29
C ALA A 112 -2.71 4.01 2.21
N ASN A 113 -2.40 3.47 3.40
CA ASN A 113 -3.41 3.11 4.41
C ASN A 113 -4.27 4.31 4.82
N LEU A 114 -3.63 5.47 5.06
CA LEU A 114 -4.34 6.71 5.36
C LEU A 114 -5.25 7.15 4.20
N ILE A 115 -4.80 7.04 2.95
CA ILE A 115 -5.59 7.36 1.77
C ILE A 115 -6.82 6.46 1.67
N HIS A 116 -6.69 5.15 1.88
CA HIS A 116 -7.82 4.23 1.84
C HIS A 116 -8.87 4.55 2.92
N LEU A 117 -8.43 4.86 4.14
CA LEU A 117 -9.30 5.29 5.23
C LEU A 117 -9.97 6.63 4.92
N LEU A 118 -9.16 7.65 4.62
CA LEU A 118 -9.62 9.01 4.36
C LEU A 118 -10.60 9.07 3.20
N SER A 119 -10.27 8.43 2.08
CA SER A 119 -11.16 8.38 0.91
C SER A 119 -12.48 7.70 1.23
N THR A 120 -12.47 6.71 2.12
CA THR A 120 -13.71 6.08 2.58
C THR A 120 -14.52 7.04 3.45
N VAL A 121 -13.87 7.75 4.39
CA VAL A 121 -14.54 8.79 5.20
C VAL A 121 -15.19 9.85 4.30
N LEU A 122 -14.42 10.42 3.37
CA LEU A 122 -14.89 11.45 2.45
C LEU A 122 -16.05 10.95 1.58
N ARG A 123 -15.97 9.70 1.08
CA ARG A 123 -17.05 9.07 0.30
C ARG A 123 -18.32 8.89 1.11
N GLU A 124 -18.24 8.37 2.33
CA GLU A 124 -19.44 8.15 3.14
C GLU A 124 -20.04 9.49 3.62
N MET A 125 -19.22 10.51 3.86
CA MET A 125 -19.70 11.88 4.06
C MET A 125 -20.40 12.43 2.83
N ALA A 126 -19.87 12.19 1.63
CA ALA A 126 -20.51 12.59 0.38
C ALA A 126 -21.86 11.88 0.14
N ARG A 127 -22.05 10.71 0.74
CA ARG A 127 -23.32 9.95 0.76
C ARG A 127 -24.29 10.39 1.87
N GLY A 128 -23.91 11.35 2.71
CA GLY A 128 -24.77 11.95 3.72
C GLY A 128 -24.50 11.49 5.15
N LEU A 129 -23.50 10.65 5.42
CA LEU A 129 -23.12 10.33 6.79
C LEU A 129 -22.39 11.52 7.45
N TYR A 130 -22.61 11.71 8.76
CA TYR A 130 -21.77 12.61 9.54
C TYR A 130 -20.37 12.01 9.73
N GLN A 131 -19.36 12.86 9.92
CA GLN A 131 -17.96 12.43 10.01
C GLN A 131 -17.73 11.33 11.06
N PHE A 132 -18.42 11.37 12.20
CA PHE A 132 -18.36 10.34 13.24
C PHE A 132 -18.72 8.95 12.71
N ASP A 133 -19.87 8.83 12.05
CA ASP A 133 -20.35 7.56 11.49
C ASP A 133 -19.52 7.14 10.28
N ALA A 134 -19.08 8.12 9.47
CA ALA A 134 -18.21 7.88 8.32
C ALA A 134 -16.85 7.29 8.74
N VAL A 135 -16.28 7.73 9.88
CA VAL A 135 -15.04 7.16 10.45
C VAL A 135 -15.25 5.70 10.88
N ALA A 136 -16.36 5.40 11.56
CA ALA A 136 -16.68 4.03 11.96
C ALA A 136 -16.83 3.10 10.76
N GLU A 137 -17.56 3.53 9.73
CA GLU A 137 -17.73 2.74 8.51
C GLU A 137 -16.41 2.60 7.74
N ALA A 138 -15.56 3.64 7.72
CA ALA A 138 -14.22 3.57 7.13
C ALA A 138 -13.32 2.53 7.81
N LEU A 139 -13.29 2.48 9.15
CA LEU A 139 -12.53 1.45 9.87
C LEU A 139 -13.05 0.05 9.58
N LYS A 140 -14.38 -0.14 9.64
CA LYS A 140 -15.01 -1.44 9.36
C LYS A 140 -14.70 -1.95 7.96
N LEU A 141 -14.60 -1.04 6.99
CA LEU A 141 -14.40 -1.33 5.59
C LEU A 141 -12.93 -1.54 5.22
N ASN A 142 -11.99 -0.91 5.93
CA ASN A 142 -10.57 -0.93 5.56
C ASN A 142 -9.66 -1.70 6.53
N PHE A 143 -10.11 -2.03 7.75
CA PHE A 143 -9.25 -2.71 8.72
C PHE A 143 -8.60 -3.99 8.17
N THR A 144 -9.40 -4.89 7.61
CA THR A 144 -8.83 -6.16 7.15
C THR A 144 -7.88 -6.03 5.96
N PRO A 145 -8.21 -5.30 4.87
CA PRO A 145 -7.25 -5.14 3.79
C PRO A 145 -5.96 -4.44 4.27
N ILE A 146 -6.05 -3.44 5.15
CA ILE A 146 -4.86 -2.79 5.76
C ILE A 146 -4.04 -3.80 6.58
N PHE A 147 -4.69 -4.63 7.38
CA PHE A 147 -4.01 -5.67 8.17
C PHE A 147 -3.27 -6.67 7.28
N LEU A 148 -3.95 -7.18 6.25
CA LEU A 148 -3.37 -8.15 5.32
C LEU A 148 -2.21 -7.53 4.54
N SER A 149 -2.37 -6.30 4.03
CA SER A 149 -1.33 -5.58 3.31
C SER A 149 -0.10 -5.31 4.15
N ASN A 150 -0.26 -4.80 5.38
CA ASN A 150 0.85 -4.58 6.30
C ASN A 150 1.60 -5.89 6.62
N LEU A 151 0.86 -6.99 6.79
CA LEU A 151 1.44 -8.30 7.06
C LEU A 151 2.20 -8.85 5.85
N THR A 152 1.62 -8.78 4.65
CA THR A 152 2.29 -9.25 3.41
C THR A 152 3.49 -8.39 3.06
N THR A 153 3.42 -7.08 3.31
CA THR A 153 4.57 -6.18 3.17
C THR A 153 5.69 -6.56 4.13
N SER A 154 5.37 -6.76 5.41
CA SER A 154 6.37 -7.20 6.40
C SER A 154 7.02 -8.52 6.00
N LEU A 155 6.22 -9.51 5.61
CA LEU A 155 6.71 -10.81 5.15
C LEU A 155 7.62 -10.67 3.92
N GLY A 156 7.30 -9.81 2.96
CA GLY A 156 8.16 -9.54 1.81
C GLY A 156 9.59 -9.16 2.21
N PHE A 157 9.72 -8.27 3.19
CA PHE A 157 11.03 -7.83 3.66
C PHE A 157 11.71 -8.87 4.56
N VAL A 158 10.95 -9.60 5.38
CA VAL A 158 11.50 -10.72 6.18
C VAL A 158 12.07 -11.82 5.30
N PHE A 159 11.40 -12.17 4.20
CA PHE A 159 11.89 -13.18 3.26
C PHE A 159 13.08 -12.67 2.44
N ALA A 160 13.09 -11.39 2.06
CA ALA A 160 14.27 -10.74 1.49
C ALA A 160 15.49 -10.86 2.41
N ALA A 161 15.31 -10.60 3.71
CA ALA A 161 16.36 -10.74 4.72
C ALA A 161 16.77 -12.20 4.96
N TRP A 162 15.84 -13.15 4.81
CA TRP A 162 16.18 -14.58 4.86
C TRP A 162 17.05 -14.98 3.67
N LEU A 163 16.80 -14.43 2.49
CA LEU A 163 17.63 -14.70 1.31
C LEU A 163 19.01 -14.04 1.42
N HIS A 164 19.06 -12.76 1.80
CA HIS A 164 20.30 -11.99 1.97
C HIS A 164 20.30 -11.24 3.31
N PRO A 165 21.16 -11.64 4.28
CA PRO A 165 21.17 -11.07 5.63
C PRO A 165 21.36 -9.55 5.72
N ASP A 166 21.96 -8.93 4.70
CA ASP A 166 22.16 -7.47 4.63
C ASP A 166 20.83 -6.71 4.77
N PHE A 167 19.73 -7.27 4.26
CA PHE A 167 18.38 -6.66 4.32
C PHE A 167 17.69 -6.83 5.69
N SER A 168 18.34 -7.46 6.66
CA SER A 168 17.77 -7.68 8.01
C SER A 168 17.32 -6.38 8.69
N GLN A 169 18.11 -5.31 8.58
CA GLN A 169 17.72 -4.01 9.13
C GLN A 169 16.49 -3.45 8.43
N MET A 170 16.39 -3.59 7.11
CA MET A 170 15.20 -3.19 6.37
C MET A 170 13.96 -3.96 6.83
N ALA A 171 14.09 -5.28 7.02
CA ALA A 171 13.01 -6.12 7.53
C ALA A 171 12.52 -5.66 8.90
N TRP A 172 13.42 -5.33 9.83
CA TRP A 172 13.03 -4.79 11.13
C TRP A 172 12.31 -3.45 11.03
N ILE A 173 12.85 -2.51 10.26
CA ILE A 173 12.26 -1.17 10.08
C ILE A 173 10.87 -1.28 9.46
N VAL A 174 10.72 -2.07 8.39
CA VAL A 174 9.43 -2.22 7.69
C VAL A 174 8.43 -2.97 8.56
N THR A 175 8.83 -4.02 9.28
CA THR A 175 7.92 -4.76 10.17
C THR A 175 7.44 -3.91 11.34
N LEU A 176 8.34 -3.15 11.97
CA LEU A 176 7.97 -2.18 13.02
C LEU A 176 7.07 -1.08 12.45
N GLY A 177 7.41 -0.55 11.27
CA GLY A 177 6.60 0.43 10.56
C GLY A 177 5.21 -0.07 10.20
N ALA A 178 5.07 -1.33 9.78
CA ALA A 178 3.80 -1.97 9.47
C ALA A 178 2.94 -2.17 10.72
N LEU A 179 3.55 -2.55 11.84
CA LEU A 179 2.87 -2.64 13.13
C LEU A 179 2.39 -1.26 13.61
N LEU A 180 3.27 -0.26 13.60
CA LEU A 180 2.94 1.12 13.98
C LEU A 180 1.87 1.72 13.06
N SER A 181 1.97 1.48 11.76
CA SER A 181 0.99 1.90 10.75
C SER A 181 -0.40 1.36 11.07
N LEU A 182 -0.51 0.08 11.45
CA LEU A 182 -1.78 -0.53 11.84
C LEU A 182 -2.34 0.12 13.12
N ILE A 183 -1.52 0.26 14.15
CA ILE A 183 -1.91 0.87 15.43
C ILE A 183 -2.39 2.30 15.20
N LEU A 184 -1.60 3.12 14.50
CA LEU A 184 -1.92 4.52 14.19
C LEU A 184 -3.21 4.65 13.37
N SER A 185 -3.41 3.78 12.39
CA SER A 185 -4.60 3.78 11.51
C SER A 185 -5.90 3.49 12.26
N ILE A 186 -5.85 2.69 13.33
CA ILE A 186 -7.04 2.27 14.09
C ILE A 186 -7.27 3.13 15.34
N SER A 187 -6.21 3.71 15.90
CA SER A 187 -6.29 4.48 17.16
C SER A 187 -6.20 5.98 16.92
N LEU A 188 -5.02 6.47 16.53
CA LEU A 188 -4.73 7.89 16.48
C LEU A 188 -5.45 8.60 15.33
N PHE A 189 -5.46 8.02 14.13
CA PHE A 189 -6.11 8.64 12.98
C PHE A 189 -7.62 8.87 13.22
N PRO A 190 -8.40 7.89 13.69
CA PRO A 190 -9.79 8.11 14.08
C PRO A 190 -9.92 9.15 15.19
N LEU A 191 -9.08 9.09 16.23
CA LEU A 191 -9.13 10.05 17.34
C LEU A 191 -8.92 11.51 16.87
N ILE A 192 -8.00 11.73 15.93
CA ILE A 192 -7.79 13.04 15.30
C ILE A 192 -9.05 13.47 14.58
N LEU A 193 -9.66 12.61 13.75
CA LEU A 193 -10.89 12.95 13.02
C LEU A 193 -12.13 13.10 13.92
N LEU A 194 -12.12 12.59 15.14
CA LEU A 194 -13.19 12.86 16.12
C LEU A 194 -13.05 14.22 16.82
N THR A 195 -11.89 14.87 16.66
CA THR A 195 -11.57 16.17 17.25
C THR A 195 -11.47 17.27 16.19
N PHE A 196 -10.94 16.92 15.02
CA PHE A 196 -10.68 17.81 13.89
C PHE A 196 -11.59 17.45 12.72
N PHE A 197 -12.45 18.40 12.32
CA PHE A 197 -13.38 18.21 11.22
C PHE A 197 -12.74 18.49 9.86
N LEU A 198 -12.91 17.54 8.94
CA LEU A 198 -12.62 17.71 7.52
C LEU A 198 -13.67 18.63 6.88
N GLU A 199 -13.46 19.00 5.62
CA GLU A 199 -14.45 19.79 4.89
C GLU A 199 -15.78 19.03 4.75
N PHE A 200 -16.88 19.76 4.84
CA PHE A 200 -18.21 19.21 4.59
C PHE A 200 -18.33 18.79 3.11
N ARG A 201 -18.70 17.53 2.86
CA ARG A 201 -18.59 16.90 1.52
C ARG A 201 -19.91 16.40 0.93
N VAL A 202 -21.05 16.62 1.59
CA VAL A 202 -22.34 16.07 1.16
C VAL A 202 -22.64 16.48 -0.28
N GLY A 203 -22.94 15.50 -1.14
CA GLY A 203 -23.28 15.74 -2.54
C GLY A 203 -22.10 15.86 -3.50
N ASN A 204 -20.85 15.72 -3.06
CA ASN A 204 -19.70 15.74 -3.98
C ASN A 204 -19.73 14.55 -4.96
N SER A 205 -19.94 14.85 -6.25
CA SER A 205 -20.10 13.86 -7.32
C SER A 205 -18.82 13.06 -7.58
N ARG A 206 -17.64 13.67 -7.43
CA ARG A 206 -16.34 12.99 -7.58
C ARG A 206 -16.11 11.95 -6.48
N ASP A 207 -16.56 12.22 -5.26
CA ASP A 207 -16.47 11.28 -4.14
C ASP A 207 -17.50 10.14 -4.29
N ARG A 208 -18.69 10.43 -4.84
CA ARG A 208 -19.81 9.48 -4.94
C ARG A 208 -19.76 8.53 -6.13
N ASN A 209 -19.39 9.03 -7.32
CA ASN A 209 -19.56 8.33 -8.60
C ASN A 209 -18.23 8.02 -9.32
N ALA A 210 -17.09 8.10 -8.63
CA ALA A 210 -15.78 7.84 -9.21
C ALA A 210 -15.77 6.50 -9.99
N PHE A 211 -15.23 6.53 -11.21
CA PHE A 211 -15.07 5.37 -12.09
C PHE A 211 -16.36 4.65 -12.53
N ARG A 212 -17.58 5.16 -12.23
CA ARG A 212 -18.82 4.52 -12.68
C ARG A 212 -18.91 4.39 -14.20
N GLY A 213 -18.66 5.47 -14.93
CA GLY A 213 -18.66 5.46 -16.40
C GLY A 213 -17.59 4.53 -16.99
N TRP A 214 -16.47 4.36 -16.30
CA TRP A 214 -15.41 3.42 -16.69
C TRP A 214 -15.88 1.96 -16.57
N ILE A 215 -16.54 1.62 -15.47
CA ILE A 215 -17.10 0.28 -15.23
C ILE A 215 -18.20 -0.04 -16.27
N GLU A 216 -19.04 0.93 -16.60
CA GLU A 216 -20.09 0.79 -17.62
C GLU A 216 -19.49 0.61 -19.04
N TRP A 217 -18.40 1.31 -19.35
CA TRP A 217 -17.67 1.15 -20.62
C TRP A 217 -17.04 -0.25 -20.74
N LEU A 218 -16.42 -0.76 -19.67
CA LEU A 218 -15.84 -2.11 -19.64
C LEU A 218 -16.91 -3.20 -19.90
N LYS A 219 -18.14 -2.99 -19.45
CA LYS A 219 -19.26 -3.93 -19.67
C LYS A 219 -19.57 -4.12 -21.16
N GLN A 220 -19.38 -3.10 -21.99
CA GLN A 220 -19.74 -3.14 -23.41
C GLN A 220 -18.71 -3.91 -24.25
N HIS A 221 -17.48 -4.11 -23.75
CA HIS A 221 -16.36 -4.67 -24.52
C HIS A 221 -16.09 -6.15 -24.22
N ARG A 222 -17.12 -7.01 -24.36
CA ARG A 222 -17.08 -8.43 -23.96
C ARG A 222 -16.00 -9.27 -24.68
N TYR A 223 -15.71 -8.99 -25.95
CA TYR A 223 -14.69 -9.74 -26.71
C TYR A 223 -13.26 -9.41 -26.26
N LEU A 224 -13.01 -8.16 -25.82
CA LEU A 224 -11.71 -7.73 -25.30
C LEU A 224 -11.28 -8.57 -24.10
N ARG A 225 -12.24 -9.07 -23.31
CA ARG A 225 -11.98 -9.96 -22.17
C ARG A 225 -11.25 -11.25 -22.55
N LYS A 226 -11.73 -11.97 -23.58
CA LYS A 226 -11.14 -13.27 -23.95
C LYS A 226 -9.72 -13.09 -24.49
N TYR A 227 -9.51 -12.06 -25.31
CA TYR A 227 -8.19 -11.73 -25.83
C TYR A 227 -7.24 -11.27 -24.72
N LEU A 228 -7.71 -10.43 -23.79
CA LEU A 228 -6.89 -9.97 -22.65
C LEU A 228 -6.52 -11.13 -21.72
N LEU A 229 -7.45 -12.05 -21.41
CA LEU A 229 -7.16 -13.27 -20.65
C LEU A 229 -6.12 -14.15 -21.36
N GLY A 230 -6.35 -14.45 -22.64
CA GLY A 230 -5.43 -15.27 -23.41
C GLY A 230 -4.04 -14.65 -23.49
N PHE A 231 -3.97 -13.34 -23.77
CA PHE A 231 -2.72 -12.58 -23.83
C PHE A 231 -2.00 -12.54 -22.48
N SER A 232 -2.71 -12.23 -21.39
CA SER A 232 -2.11 -12.16 -20.05
C SER A 232 -1.60 -13.52 -19.56
N LEU A 233 -2.32 -14.61 -19.83
CA LEU A 233 -1.87 -15.97 -19.51
C LEU A 233 -0.65 -16.37 -20.35
N LEU A 234 -0.67 -16.11 -21.66
CA LEU A 234 0.47 -16.34 -22.54
C LEU A 234 1.69 -15.56 -22.09
N LEU A 235 1.50 -14.27 -21.76
CA LEU A 235 2.58 -13.40 -21.31
C LEU A 235 3.14 -13.85 -19.96
N THR A 236 2.27 -14.29 -19.03
CA THR A 236 2.71 -14.92 -17.77
C THR A 236 3.55 -16.16 -18.03
N ALA A 237 3.13 -17.02 -18.97
CA ALA A 237 3.86 -18.25 -19.30
C ALA A 237 5.23 -17.96 -19.95
N VAL A 238 5.28 -17.03 -20.89
CA VAL A 238 6.52 -16.63 -21.57
C VAL A 238 7.51 -16.00 -20.60
N LEU A 239 7.06 -15.01 -19.82
CA LEU A 239 7.92 -14.36 -18.82
C LEU A 239 8.29 -15.32 -17.69
N GLY A 240 7.37 -16.19 -17.28
CA GLY A 240 7.63 -17.20 -16.26
C GLY A 240 8.69 -18.22 -16.71
N TRP A 241 8.66 -18.62 -17.98
CA TRP A 241 9.73 -19.45 -18.56
C TRP A 241 11.06 -18.70 -18.61
N TYR A 242 11.05 -17.44 -19.06
CA TYR A 242 12.26 -16.63 -19.14
C TYR A 242 12.92 -16.39 -17.76
N TYR A 243 12.12 -16.11 -16.73
CA TYR A 243 12.57 -15.88 -15.36
C TYR A 243 12.45 -17.12 -14.45
N GLN A 244 12.45 -18.33 -15.02
CA GLN A 244 12.23 -19.57 -14.26
C GLN A 244 13.22 -19.78 -13.11
N ASN A 245 14.50 -19.43 -13.30
CA ASN A 245 15.53 -19.59 -12.27
C ASN A 245 15.23 -18.76 -11.01
N VAL A 246 14.61 -17.61 -11.23
CA VAL A 246 14.22 -16.68 -10.18
C VAL A 246 12.92 -17.15 -9.51
N LEU A 247 11.95 -17.60 -10.30
CA LEU A 247 10.66 -18.10 -9.81
C LEU A 247 10.77 -19.39 -8.98
N LEU A 248 11.74 -20.24 -9.31
CA LEU A 248 11.98 -21.51 -8.62
C LEU A 248 12.80 -21.35 -7.33
N ASN A 249 13.12 -20.12 -6.93
CA ASN A 249 13.77 -19.84 -5.65
C ASN A 249 12.88 -20.31 -4.47
N ALA A 250 13.45 -21.09 -3.56
CA ALA A 250 12.72 -21.71 -2.46
C ALA A 250 12.10 -20.69 -1.49
N GLN A 251 12.82 -19.60 -1.19
CA GLN A 251 12.34 -18.53 -0.31
C GLN A 251 11.17 -17.78 -0.96
N LEU A 252 11.19 -17.58 -2.28
CA LEU A 252 10.09 -16.93 -2.98
C LEU A 252 8.83 -17.81 -2.98
N LEU A 253 8.99 -19.10 -3.28
CA LEU A 253 7.87 -20.07 -3.28
C LEU A 253 7.25 -20.23 -1.88
N THR A 254 8.07 -20.26 -0.85
CA THR A 254 7.59 -20.31 0.55
C THR A 254 6.84 -19.03 0.94
N MET A 255 7.33 -17.86 0.55
CA MET A 255 6.62 -16.59 0.74
C MET A 255 5.25 -16.58 0.03
N LEU A 256 5.19 -16.98 -1.24
CA LEU A 256 3.95 -17.07 -2.00
C LEU A 256 2.99 -18.11 -1.41
N GLY A 257 3.51 -19.22 -0.88
CA GLY A 257 2.74 -20.22 -0.15
C GLY A 257 2.11 -19.66 1.13
N LEU A 258 2.86 -18.84 1.90
CA LEU A 258 2.33 -18.16 3.08
C LEU A 258 1.28 -17.11 2.70
N PHE A 259 1.49 -16.34 1.63
CA PHE A 259 0.47 -15.42 1.12
C PHE A 259 -0.81 -16.18 0.74
N ALA A 260 -0.67 -17.31 0.03
CA ALA A 260 -1.79 -18.18 -0.31
C ALA A 260 -2.54 -18.66 0.93
N ALA A 261 -1.82 -19.13 1.96
CA ALA A 261 -2.41 -19.60 3.21
C ALA A 261 -3.15 -18.49 3.96
N LEU A 262 -2.55 -17.30 4.08
CA LEU A 262 -3.14 -16.12 4.72
C LEU A 262 -4.42 -15.68 4.01
N PHE A 263 -4.38 -15.56 2.68
CA PHE A 263 -5.56 -15.20 1.90
C PHE A 263 -6.63 -16.29 1.92
N MET A 264 -6.24 -17.57 1.92
CA MET A 264 -7.19 -18.67 2.02
C MET A 264 -7.90 -18.68 3.39
N LEU A 265 -7.17 -18.41 4.47
CA LEU A 265 -7.73 -18.29 5.82
C LEU A 265 -8.79 -17.18 5.90
N TYR A 266 -8.50 -16.02 5.31
CA TYR A 266 -9.37 -14.86 5.36
C TYR A 266 -10.52 -14.92 4.34
N TRP A 267 -10.19 -15.09 3.06
CA TRP A 267 -11.18 -15.03 1.98
C TRP A 267 -11.95 -16.34 1.77
N ARG A 268 -11.41 -17.48 2.21
CA ARG A 268 -12.02 -18.82 2.06
C ARG A 268 -12.47 -19.13 0.62
N SER A 269 -11.73 -18.63 -0.37
CA SER A 269 -12.05 -18.78 -1.78
C SER A 269 -10.78 -18.94 -2.60
N ILE A 270 -10.55 -20.17 -3.07
CA ILE A 270 -9.38 -20.52 -3.87
C ILE A 270 -9.27 -19.67 -5.14
N LYS A 271 -10.41 -19.31 -5.74
CA LYS A 271 -10.44 -18.47 -6.95
C LYS A 271 -9.83 -17.09 -6.69
N MET A 272 -10.19 -16.43 -5.58
CA MET A 272 -9.66 -15.11 -5.26
C MET A 272 -8.17 -15.16 -4.89
N VAL A 273 -7.76 -16.22 -4.17
CA VAL A 273 -6.35 -16.44 -3.83
C VAL A 273 -5.50 -16.60 -5.09
N LEU A 274 -5.91 -17.50 -6.00
CA LEU A 274 -5.17 -17.74 -7.25
C LEU A 274 -5.11 -16.49 -8.13
N PHE A 275 -6.22 -15.76 -8.27
CA PHE A 275 -6.23 -14.51 -9.03
C PHE A 275 -5.31 -13.44 -8.42
N THR A 276 -5.30 -13.32 -7.09
CA THR A 276 -4.46 -12.36 -6.39
C THR A 276 -2.98 -12.66 -6.61
N LEU A 277 -2.56 -13.91 -6.40
CA LEU A 277 -1.18 -14.33 -6.61
C LEU A 277 -0.76 -14.21 -8.08
N TRP A 278 -1.62 -14.63 -9.00
CA TRP A 278 -1.34 -14.55 -10.44
C TRP A 278 -1.19 -13.11 -10.92
N LEU A 279 -2.10 -12.20 -10.54
CA LEU A 279 -2.01 -10.79 -10.93
C LEU A 279 -0.78 -10.11 -10.33
N THR A 280 -0.49 -10.38 -9.06
CA THR A 280 0.69 -9.83 -8.39
C THR A 280 1.97 -10.32 -9.06
N LEU A 281 2.04 -11.62 -9.37
CA LEU A 281 3.19 -12.22 -10.07
C LEU A 281 3.34 -11.66 -11.50
N LEU A 282 2.25 -11.51 -12.24
CA LEU A 282 2.27 -10.97 -13.60
C LEU A 282 2.69 -9.49 -13.63
N ALA A 283 2.14 -8.66 -12.74
CA ALA A 283 2.53 -7.26 -12.63
C ALA A 283 4.03 -7.12 -12.34
N TRP A 284 4.51 -7.99 -11.46
CA TRP A 284 5.90 -8.06 -11.06
C TRP A 284 6.83 -8.53 -12.21
N LEU A 285 6.49 -9.63 -12.91
CA LEU A 285 7.23 -10.12 -14.08
C LEU A 285 7.34 -9.05 -15.17
N LEU A 286 6.23 -8.33 -15.42
CA LEU A 286 6.19 -7.22 -16.35
C LEU A 286 7.09 -6.05 -15.90
N GLY A 287 7.12 -5.76 -14.59
CA GLY A 287 7.99 -4.72 -14.03
C GLY A 287 9.47 -4.99 -14.30
N ILE A 288 9.92 -6.23 -14.07
CA ILE A 288 11.31 -6.60 -14.39
C ILE A 288 11.55 -6.59 -15.88
N ALA A 289 10.66 -7.19 -16.68
CA ALA A 289 10.82 -7.22 -18.12
C ALA A 289 10.97 -5.80 -18.68
N LEU A 290 10.21 -4.84 -18.14
CA LEU A 290 10.31 -3.44 -18.52
C LEU A 290 11.62 -2.81 -18.05
N GLN A 291 12.05 -3.04 -16.82
CA GLN A 291 13.34 -2.55 -16.32
C GLN A 291 14.52 -3.11 -17.13
N SER A 292 14.55 -4.42 -17.38
CA SER A 292 15.59 -5.07 -18.20
C SER A 292 15.59 -4.54 -19.64
N PHE A 293 14.42 -4.24 -20.20
CA PHE A 293 14.31 -3.59 -21.51
C PHE A 293 14.90 -2.17 -21.49
N LEU A 294 14.57 -1.36 -20.48
CA LEU A 294 15.12 -0.01 -20.34
C LEU A 294 16.64 -0.02 -20.09
N MET A 295 17.15 -1.00 -19.34
CA MET A 295 18.58 -1.24 -19.18
C MET A 295 19.26 -1.54 -20.52
N ALA A 296 18.64 -2.33 -21.40
CA ALA A 296 19.20 -2.61 -22.72
C ALA A 296 19.23 -1.35 -23.62
N LEU A 297 18.25 -0.44 -23.46
CA LEU A 297 18.19 0.81 -24.22
C LEU A 297 19.18 1.88 -23.71
N TRP A 298 19.31 2.02 -22.39
CA TRP A 298 20.21 3.01 -21.76
C TRP A 298 20.88 2.41 -20.52
N PRO A 299 21.97 1.63 -20.72
CA PRO A 299 22.67 0.93 -19.63
C PRO A 299 23.26 1.87 -18.58
N THR A 300 23.74 3.05 -18.97
CA THR A 300 24.40 3.99 -18.05
C THR A 300 23.45 4.70 -17.08
N PHE A 301 22.14 4.68 -17.30
CA PHE A 301 21.15 5.23 -16.38
C PHE A 301 20.37 4.12 -15.69
N TRP A 302 19.77 3.23 -16.48
CA TRP A 302 18.92 2.15 -15.94
C TRP A 302 19.70 0.94 -15.43
N GLY A 303 20.95 0.76 -15.88
CA GLY A 303 21.83 -0.32 -15.44
C GLY A 303 22.73 0.04 -14.25
N LEU A 304 22.64 1.27 -13.72
CA LEU A 304 23.45 1.69 -12.57
C LEU A 304 23.13 0.83 -11.34
N GLY A 305 24.13 0.05 -10.90
CA GLY A 305 24.12 -0.85 -9.74
C GLY A 305 22.96 -1.83 -9.69
N PHE A 306 22.46 -2.23 -10.87
CA PHE A 306 21.65 -3.42 -10.98
C PHE A 306 22.58 -4.61 -11.19
N ASP A 307 22.71 -5.43 -10.15
CA ASP A 307 23.29 -6.77 -10.27
C ASP A 307 22.15 -7.79 -10.34
N ALA A 308 22.25 -8.73 -11.29
CA ALA A 308 21.25 -9.79 -11.46
C ALA A 308 21.08 -10.65 -10.18
N GLU A 309 22.08 -10.65 -9.30
CA GLU A 309 22.03 -11.34 -8.00
C GLU A 309 21.04 -10.71 -7.02
N TRP A 310 20.83 -9.39 -7.09
CA TRP A 310 19.84 -8.71 -6.24
C TRP A 310 18.42 -8.93 -6.72
N LEU A 311 18.24 -9.46 -7.94
CA LEU A 311 16.93 -9.64 -8.55
C LEU A 311 15.99 -10.38 -7.59
N PRO A 312 16.27 -11.60 -7.08
CA PRO A 312 15.35 -12.29 -6.17
C PRO A 312 14.97 -11.51 -4.90
N VAL A 313 15.87 -10.70 -4.37
CA VAL A 313 15.60 -9.83 -3.21
C VAL A 313 14.62 -8.73 -3.56
N LEU A 314 14.89 -8.00 -4.65
CA LEU A 314 14.04 -6.90 -5.11
C LEU A 314 12.59 -7.35 -5.36
N LEU A 315 12.37 -8.63 -5.61
CA LEU A 315 11.03 -9.22 -5.82
C LEU A 315 10.31 -9.36 -4.51
N MET A 316 10.97 -9.93 -3.51
CA MET A 316 10.37 -10.12 -2.20
C MET A 316 10.01 -8.76 -1.58
N LEU A 317 10.87 -7.75 -1.77
CA LEU A 317 10.60 -6.37 -1.35
C LEU A 317 9.39 -5.76 -2.08
N SER A 318 9.30 -5.94 -3.41
CA SER A 318 8.25 -5.31 -4.22
C SER A 318 6.89 -6.02 -4.19
N LEU A 319 6.87 -7.35 -4.08
CA LEU A 319 5.62 -8.12 -4.05
C LEU A 319 4.70 -7.73 -2.89
N GLY A 320 5.27 -7.40 -1.72
CA GLY A 320 4.51 -6.91 -0.57
C GLY A 320 3.77 -5.60 -0.85
N VAL A 321 4.38 -4.69 -1.61
CA VAL A 321 3.79 -3.41 -2.01
C VAL A 321 2.79 -3.58 -3.16
N ILE A 322 3.10 -4.41 -4.15
CA ILE A 322 2.24 -4.68 -5.32
C ILE A 322 0.92 -5.33 -4.91
N ILE A 323 0.94 -6.19 -3.89
CA ILE A 323 -0.24 -6.96 -3.47
C ILE A 323 -1.28 -6.12 -2.73
N ASP A 324 -0.90 -4.94 -2.23
CA ASP A 324 -1.74 -4.03 -1.45
C ASP A 324 -3.05 -3.68 -2.17
N ASP A 325 -2.93 -3.10 -3.38
CA ASP A 325 -4.08 -2.68 -4.18
C ASP A 325 -5.02 -3.85 -4.53
N VAL A 326 -4.43 -5.02 -4.80
CA VAL A 326 -5.15 -6.25 -5.13
C VAL A 326 -5.95 -6.74 -3.92
N VAL A 327 -5.33 -6.73 -2.74
CA VAL A 327 -5.96 -7.11 -1.46
C VAL A 327 -7.08 -6.15 -1.09
N HIS A 328 -6.89 -4.84 -1.29
CA HIS A 328 -7.93 -3.83 -1.10
C HIS A 328 -9.13 -4.08 -2.01
N PHE A 329 -8.91 -4.35 -3.30
CA PHE A 329 -9.97 -4.69 -4.24
C PHE A 329 -10.73 -5.95 -3.83
N PHE A 330 -10.03 -7.08 -3.64
CA PHE A 330 -10.68 -8.37 -3.36
C PHE A 330 -11.40 -8.39 -2.02
N SER A 331 -10.90 -7.65 -1.02
CA SER A 331 -11.59 -7.48 0.25
C SER A 331 -12.94 -6.78 0.10
N ARG A 332 -13.06 -5.80 -0.81
CA ARG A 332 -14.36 -5.17 -1.13
C ARG A 332 -15.24 -6.05 -1.98
N TYR A 333 -14.66 -6.75 -2.94
CA TYR A 333 -15.36 -7.70 -3.79
C TYR A 333 -16.02 -8.82 -2.97
N GLN A 334 -15.26 -9.46 -2.08
CA GLN A 334 -15.80 -10.50 -1.20
C GLN A 334 -16.89 -9.94 -0.29
N ARG A 335 -16.69 -8.74 0.29
CA ARG A 335 -17.72 -8.11 1.13
C ARG A 335 -19.00 -7.85 0.34
N ALA A 336 -18.93 -7.43 -0.91
CA ALA A 336 -20.11 -7.26 -1.77
C ALA A 336 -20.89 -8.58 -1.93
N GLN A 337 -20.17 -9.67 -2.18
CA GLN A 337 -20.76 -11.00 -2.30
C GLN A 337 -21.44 -11.47 -1.02
N LEU A 338 -20.80 -11.24 0.14
CA LEU A 338 -21.30 -11.71 1.44
C LEU A 338 -22.44 -10.86 2.01
N THR A 339 -22.40 -9.54 1.79
CA THR A 339 -23.29 -8.60 2.50
C THR A 339 -24.41 -8.03 1.65
N MET A 340 -24.17 -7.87 0.34
CA MET A 340 -25.14 -7.31 -0.58
C MET A 340 -25.72 -8.37 -1.52
N PHE A 341 -25.29 -9.64 -1.35
CA PHE A 341 -25.60 -10.76 -2.25
C PHE A 341 -25.34 -10.45 -3.73
N ALA A 342 -24.45 -9.49 -4.00
CA ALA A 342 -24.09 -9.06 -5.33
C ALA A 342 -23.24 -10.16 -5.98
N LYS A 343 -23.56 -10.51 -7.24
CA LYS A 343 -22.81 -11.50 -8.03
C LYS A 343 -22.32 -10.87 -9.33
N GLY A 344 -21.26 -11.46 -9.90
CA GLY A 344 -20.69 -11.03 -11.17
C GLY A 344 -20.37 -9.53 -11.19
N PHE A 345 -20.96 -8.82 -12.14
CA PHE A 345 -20.72 -7.39 -12.37
C PHE A 345 -21.05 -6.51 -11.16
N ASP A 346 -22.13 -6.77 -10.42
CA ASP A 346 -22.55 -5.89 -9.32
C ASP A 346 -21.54 -5.90 -8.16
N ALA A 347 -20.92 -7.06 -7.91
CA ALA A 347 -19.87 -7.19 -6.91
C ALA A 347 -18.60 -6.44 -7.34
N VAL A 348 -18.23 -6.52 -8.63
CA VAL A 348 -17.10 -5.77 -9.20
C VAL A 348 -17.37 -4.27 -9.16
N ALA A 349 -18.57 -3.84 -9.56
CA ALA A 349 -18.98 -2.44 -9.57
C ALA A 349 -18.93 -1.84 -8.16
N PHE A 350 -19.41 -2.58 -7.15
CA PHE A 350 -19.30 -2.18 -5.76
C PHE A 350 -17.84 -2.04 -5.30
N ALA A 351 -17.00 -3.03 -5.61
CA ALA A 351 -15.58 -2.99 -5.25
C ALA A 351 -14.89 -1.77 -5.87
N MET A 352 -15.04 -1.58 -7.19
CA MET A 352 -14.46 -0.46 -7.92
C MET A 352 -14.94 0.89 -7.42
N ALA A 353 -16.24 1.07 -7.21
CA ALA A 353 -16.79 2.32 -6.67
C ALA A 353 -16.22 2.67 -5.27
N SER A 354 -15.71 1.67 -4.55
CA SER A 354 -15.10 1.88 -3.24
C SER A 354 -13.58 2.08 -3.30
N VAL A 355 -12.85 1.34 -4.13
CA VAL A 355 -11.38 1.30 -4.09
C VAL A 355 -10.68 2.00 -5.25
N ALA A 356 -11.36 2.25 -6.38
CA ALA A 356 -10.68 2.74 -7.58
C ALA A 356 -10.01 4.10 -7.37
N ARG A 357 -10.72 5.05 -6.75
CA ARG A 357 -10.15 6.37 -6.44
C ARG A 357 -9.03 6.31 -5.39
N PRO A 358 -9.18 5.62 -4.24
CA PRO A 358 -8.07 5.41 -3.32
C PRO A 358 -6.83 4.81 -3.96
N ILE A 359 -6.99 3.73 -4.75
CA ILE A 359 -5.89 3.07 -5.48
C ILE A 359 -5.22 4.07 -6.40
N TRP A 360 -6.00 4.81 -7.21
CA TRP A 360 -5.43 5.84 -8.07
C TRP A 360 -4.61 6.89 -7.30
N MET A 361 -5.08 7.33 -6.13
CA MET A 361 -4.37 8.31 -5.29
C MET A 361 -3.11 7.73 -4.63
N SER A 362 -3.18 6.50 -4.10
CA SER A 362 -2.01 5.83 -3.52
C SER A 362 -0.94 5.60 -4.59
N SER A 363 -1.31 5.14 -5.79
CA SER A 363 -0.36 4.94 -6.90
C SER A 363 0.43 6.22 -7.21
N TRP A 364 -0.24 7.36 -7.38
CA TRP A 364 0.47 8.63 -7.63
C TRP A 364 1.39 9.03 -6.47
N LEU A 365 0.98 8.80 -5.22
CA LEU A 365 1.82 9.04 -4.05
C LEU A 365 3.09 8.21 -4.08
N LEU A 366 2.96 6.90 -4.32
CA LEU A 366 4.10 6.00 -4.38
C LEU A 366 5.03 6.37 -5.53
N LEU A 367 4.49 6.73 -6.71
CA LEU A 367 5.30 7.17 -7.85
C LEU A 367 6.13 8.40 -7.53
N VAL A 368 5.53 9.41 -6.89
CA VAL A 368 6.23 10.62 -6.46
C VAL A 368 7.33 10.31 -5.46
N ALA A 369 7.08 9.40 -4.51
CA ALA A 369 8.09 8.96 -3.56
C ALA A 369 9.26 8.24 -4.24
N MET A 370 8.97 7.32 -5.17
CA MET A 370 10.00 6.60 -5.92
C MET A 370 10.79 7.53 -6.84
N LEU A 371 10.16 8.56 -7.42
CA LEU A 371 10.84 9.57 -8.23
C LEU A 371 11.91 10.31 -7.44
N VAL A 372 11.64 10.63 -6.17
CA VAL A 372 12.64 11.24 -5.29
C VAL A 372 13.82 10.28 -5.07
N LEU A 373 13.57 8.98 -4.89
CA LEU A 373 14.63 7.98 -4.70
C LEU A 373 15.49 7.69 -5.92
N LEU A 374 15.04 8.01 -7.13
CA LEU A 374 15.91 7.88 -8.32
C LEU A 374 17.12 8.83 -8.26
N SER A 375 17.10 9.81 -7.35
CA SER A 375 18.23 10.71 -7.09
C SER A 375 19.15 10.25 -5.95
N ALA A 376 18.91 9.07 -5.37
CA ALA A 376 19.72 8.52 -4.29
C ALA A 376 21.15 8.18 -4.76
N GLN A 377 22.12 8.29 -3.86
CA GLN A 377 23.53 7.97 -4.15
C GLN A 377 23.79 6.46 -4.28
N SER A 378 23.03 5.64 -3.55
CA SER A 378 23.17 4.19 -3.55
C SER A 378 22.46 3.58 -4.76
N ALA A 379 23.20 2.82 -5.56
CA ALA A 379 22.69 2.30 -6.82
C ALA A 379 21.63 1.20 -6.61
N LEU A 380 21.74 0.41 -5.54
CA LEU A 380 20.70 -0.54 -5.11
C LEU A 380 19.37 0.17 -4.82
N VAL A 381 19.44 1.35 -4.20
CA VAL A 381 18.26 2.18 -3.88
C VAL A 381 17.58 2.68 -5.14
N VAL A 382 18.37 3.15 -6.10
CA VAL A 382 17.86 3.60 -7.41
C VAL A 382 17.22 2.43 -8.16
N ALA A 383 17.87 1.27 -8.20
CA ALA A 383 17.36 0.07 -8.87
C ALA A 383 16.06 -0.45 -8.25
N ALA A 384 15.97 -0.47 -6.91
CA ALA A 384 14.76 -0.86 -6.19
C ALA A 384 13.61 0.12 -6.43
N ALA A 385 13.88 1.42 -6.38
CA ALA A 385 12.89 2.47 -6.63
C ALA A 385 12.37 2.44 -8.06
N ALA A 386 13.26 2.23 -9.05
CA ALA A 386 12.90 2.04 -10.45
C ALA A 386 11.96 0.85 -10.64
N LEU A 387 12.31 -0.32 -10.09
CA LEU A 387 11.48 -1.53 -10.19
C LEU A 387 10.10 -1.30 -9.59
N LEU A 388 10.06 -0.77 -8.36
CA LEU A 388 8.82 -0.47 -7.65
C LEU A 388 7.96 0.49 -8.46
N MET A 389 8.54 1.56 -8.99
CA MET A 389 7.83 2.54 -9.82
C MET A 389 7.18 1.88 -11.04
N MET A 390 7.91 1.03 -11.77
CA MET A 390 7.37 0.32 -12.93
C MET A 390 6.23 -0.63 -12.51
N ALA A 391 6.46 -1.41 -11.46
CA ALA A 391 5.50 -2.38 -10.97
C ALA A 391 4.21 -1.72 -10.44
N ILE A 392 4.32 -0.56 -9.78
CA ILE A 392 3.18 0.24 -9.32
C ILE A 392 2.33 0.70 -10.50
N ILE A 393 2.95 1.24 -11.57
CA ILE A 393 2.22 1.67 -12.77
C ILE A 393 1.46 0.47 -13.37
N ILE A 394 2.15 -0.65 -13.52
CA ILE A 394 1.58 -1.87 -14.12
C ILE A 394 0.43 -2.40 -13.26
N VAL A 395 0.63 -2.60 -11.96
CA VAL A 395 -0.41 -3.16 -11.08
C VAL A 395 -1.61 -2.24 -10.98
N THR A 396 -1.40 -0.92 -10.97
CA THR A 396 -2.51 0.06 -10.96
C THR A 396 -3.39 -0.11 -12.19
N ILE A 397 -2.78 -0.22 -13.39
CA ILE A 397 -3.52 -0.48 -14.63
C ILE A 397 -4.23 -1.83 -14.56
N MET A 398 -3.54 -2.86 -14.07
CA MET A 398 -4.11 -4.20 -13.96
C MET A 398 -5.30 -4.23 -13.00
N VAL A 399 -5.23 -3.59 -11.83
CA VAL A 399 -6.31 -3.58 -10.84
C VAL A 399 -7.48 -2.70 -11.27
N LEU A 400 -7.24 -1.55 -11.91
CA LEU A 400 -8.30 -0.63 -12.30
C LEU A 400 -8.97 -0.97 -13.64
N VAL A 401 -8.28 -1.73 -14.50
CA VAL A 401 -8.75 -2.03 -15.86
C VAL A 401 -8.88 -3.52 -16.10
N TRP A 402 -7.80 -4.29 -15.90
CA TRP A 402 -7.79 -5.69 -16.28
C TRP A 402 -8.67 -6.52 -15.35
N LEU A 403 -8.41 -6.47 -14.05
CA LEU A 403 -9.07 -7.27 -13.02
C LEU A 403 -10.61 -7.15 -13.07
N PRO A 404 -11.22 -5.94 -13.16
CA PRO A 404 -12.65 -5.80 -13.32
C PRO A 404 -13.15 -6.49 -14.61
N LEU A 405 -12.46 -6.32 -15.73
CA LEU A 405 -12.83 -6.96 -17.00
C LEU A 405 -12.79 -8.49 -16.91
N LEU A 406 -11.83 -9.05 -16.16
CA LEU A 406 -11.69 -10.50 -15.99
C LEU A 406 -12.81 -11.11 -15.15
N LEU A 407 -13.19 -10.42 -14.07
CA LEU A 407 -14.17 -10.88 -13.08
C LEU A 407 -15.64 -10.64 -13.46
N VAL A 408 -15.92 -9.73 -14.39
CA VAL A 408 -17.29 -9.42 -14.87
C VAL A 408 -17.93 -10.59 -15.67
N GLY A 409 -17.21 -11.68 -15.88
CA GLY A 409 -17.76 -12.87 -16.53
C GLY A 409 -18.81 -13.62 -15.73
N ASP A 410 -19.84 -14.04 -16.45
CA ASP A 410 -20.89 -14.97 -16.01
C ASP A 410 -20.34 -16.32 -15.51
#